data_AF-A0A4Q3J6U7-F1
#
_entry.id   AF-A0A4Q3J6U7-F1
#
_cell.length_a   1.000
_cell.length_b   1.000
_cell.length_c   1.000
_cell.angle_alpha   90.00
_cell.angle_beta   90.00
_cell.angle_gamma   90.00
#
_symmetry.space_group_name_H-M   'P 1'
#
loop_
_entity.id
_entity.type
_entity.pdbx_description
1 polymer ?
#
loop_
_entity_poly.entity_id
_entity_poly.type
_entity_poly.pdbx_seq_one_letter_code
_entity_poly.pdbx_strand_id
1 'polypeptide(L)'
;MTARPLDAAASRHFTYRDLCECSEAWRRTRVDNQPRSEETYRAMEALAREVLDPLVEQFGRVTLTYGFASPALARVIGRGVAPQLDQHAGHERNRAG
;
A
#
# COMPACT_ATOMS: atom_id res chain seq x y z
N MET A 1 -11.51 11.33 -12.33
CA MET A 1 -11.53 10.62 -11.04
C MET A 1 -10.50 11.30 -10.16
N THR A 2 -10.94 11.96 -9.09
CA THR A 2 -10.04 12.59 -8.12
C THR A 2 -9.50 11.50 -7.20
N ALA A 3 -8.18 11.30 -7.20
CA ALA A 3 -7.52 10.35 -6.32
C ALA A 3 -7.84 10.68 -4.84
N ARG A 4 -8.08 9.66 -4.01
CA ARG A 4 -8.31 9.86 -2.58
C ARG A 4 -7.05 10.45 -1.92
N PRO A 5 -7.18 11.38 -0.96
CA PRO A 5 -6.05 11.89 -0.20
C PRO A 5 -5.37 10.76 0.59
N LEU A 6 -4.04 10.67 0.54
CA LEU A 6 -3.30 9.64 1.28
C LEU A 6 -3.44 9.80 2.80
N ASP A 7 -3.67 11.02 3.29
CA ASP A 7 -3.87 11.31 4.70
C ASP A 7 -5.26 10.90 5.22
N ALA A 8 -6.15 10.41 4.34
CA ALA A 8 -7.41 9.83 4.77
C ALA A 8 -7.20 8.49 5.49
N ALA A 9 -8.09 8.19 6.43
CA ALA A 9 -8.08 6.92 7.15
C ALA A 9 -8.37 5.74 6.21
N ALA A 10 -7.51 4.71 6.27
CA ALA A 10 -7.75 3.41 5.66
C ALA A 10 -8.47 2.48 6.65
N SER A 11 -8.18 2.61 7.94
CA SER A 11 -8.80 1.83 9.01
C SER A 11 -8.74 2.58 10.35
N ARG A 12 -9.01 1.90 11.47
CA ARG A 12 -8.95 2.51 12.81
C ARG A 12 -7.54 2.99 13.16
N HIS A 13 -6.50 2.24 12.75
CA HIS A 13 -5.12 2.49 13.15
C HIS A 13 -4.20 2.99 12.03
N PHE A 14 -4.67 3.02 10.77
CA PHE A 14 -3.85 3.34 9.60
C PHE A 14 -4.51 4.35 8.66
N THR A 15 -3.68 5.21 8.07
CA THR A 15 -4.00 6.05 6.90
C THR A 15 -3.54 5.36 5.62
N TYR A 16 -4.01 5.79 4.45
CA TYR A 16 -3.48 5.27 3.17
C TYR A 16 -1.99 5.61 2.99
N ARG A 17 -1.52 6.72 3.57
CA ARG A 17 -0.11 7.09 3.59
C ARG A 17 0.73 6.03 4.30
N ASP A 18 0.27 5.48 5.42
CA ASP A 18 0.99 4.42 6.13
C ASP A 18 1.22 3.18 5.26
N LEU A 19 0.29 2.86 4.35
CA LEU A 19 0.43 1.73 3.42
C LEU A 19 1.24 2.07 2.17
N CYS A 20 1.19 3.31 1.68
CA CYS A 20 1.86 3.71 0.44
C CYS A 20 3.31 4.19 0.68
N GLU A 21 3.63 4.72 1.86
CA GLU A 21 4.88 5.45 2.11
C GLU A 21 5.77 4.77 3.15
N CYS A 22 5.46 3.52 3.52
CA CYS A 22 6.16 2.77 4.55
C CYS A 22 7.55 2.25 4.13
N SER A 23 7.74 1.94 2.84
CA SER A 23 8.92 1.21 2.36
C SER A 23 10.20 2.04 2.28
N GLU A 24 11.36 1.39 2.45
CA GLU A 24 12.68 2.03 2.29
C GLU A 24 12.87 2.57 0.86
N ALA A 25 12.46 1.80 -0.15
CA ALA A 25 12.50 2.22 -1.54
C ALA A 25 11.73 3.53 -1.77
N TRP A 26 10.55 3.67 -1.16
CA TRP A 26 9.79 4.92 -1.26
C TRP A 26 10.47 6.05 -0.48
N ARG A 27 10.96 5.81 0.73
CA ARG A 27 11.65 6.85 1.53
C ARG A 27 12.87 7.42 0.81
N ARG A 28 13.61 6.58 0.08
CA ARG A 28 14.80 6.96 -0.69
C ARG A 28 14.46 7.75 -1.95
N THR A 29 13.37 7.40 -2.64
CA THR A 29 13.08 7.94 -3.98
C THR A 29 11.99 8.99 -4.00
N ARG A 30 11.07 8.96 -3.03
CA ARG A 30 9.89 9.84 -2.91
C ARG A 30 9.09 9.96 -4.22
N VAL A 31 9.13 8.90 -5.04
CA VAL A 31 8.35 8.85 -6.29
C VAL A 31 6.86 8.81 -5.99
N ASP A 32 6.06 9.25 -6.97
CA ASP A 32 4.61 9.14 -6.90
C ASP A 32 4.19 7.68 -6.69
N ASN A 33 3.65 7.43 -5.50
CA ASN A 33 3.14 6.14 -5.09
C ASN A 33 1.65 6.17 -4.75
N GLN A 34 0.93 7.15 -5.29
CA GLN A 34 -0.50 7.27 -5.08
C GLN A 34 -1.26 6.23 -5.93
N PRO A 35 -2.15 5.41 -5.34
CA PRO A 35 -3.02 4.53 -6.10
C PRO A 35 -3.96 5.32 -7.01
N ARG A 36 -4.24 4.74 -8.19
CA ARG A 36 -5.12 5.35 -9.19
C ARG A 36 -6.48 4.66 -9.26
N SER A 37 -6.55 3.40 -8.81
CA SER A 37 -7.78 2.62 -8.79
C SER A 37 -8.51 2.72 -7.44
N GLU A 38 -9.82 2.99 -7.48
CA GLU A 38 -10.68 2.89 -6.30
C GLU A 38 -10.70 1.46 -5.72
N GLU A 39 -10.54 0.43 -6.55
CA GLU A 39 -10.45 -0.97 -6.10
C GLU A 39 -9.19 -1.20 -5.25
N THR A 40 -8.07 -0.56 -5.58
CA THR A 40 -6.85 -0.59 -4.75
C THR A 40 -7.11 0.04 -3.38
N TYR A 41 -7.79 1.18 -3.31
CA TYR A 41 -8.14 1.80 -2.02
C TYR A 41 -9.05 0.89 -1.18
N ARG A 42 -10.04 0.24 -1.80
CA ARG A 42 -10.93 -0.71 -1.11
C ARG A 42 -10.17 -1.94 -0.59
N ALA A 43 -9.26 -2.49 -1.37
CA ALA A 43 -8.45 -3.63 -0.94
C ALA A 43 -7.47 -3.26 0.18
N MET A 44 -6.88 -2.07 0.15
CA MET A 44 -6.08 -1.56 1.27
C MET A 44 -6.91 -1.36 2.55
N GLU A 45 -8.13 -0.83 2.42
CA GLU A 45 -9.08 -0.68 3.54
C GLU A 45 -9.46 -2.04 4.13
N ALA A 46 -9.73 -3.04 3.29
CA ALA A 46 -10.00 -4.41 3.74
C ALA A 46 -8.79 -5.02 4.46
N LEU A 47 -7.59 -4.95 3.87
CA LEU A 47 -6.36 -5.43 4.50
C LEU A 47 -6.13 -4.77 5.87
N ALA A 48 -6.30 -3.46 5.94
CA ALA A 48 -6.08 -2.71 7.16
C ALA A 48 -7.10 -3.08 8.25
N ARG A 49 -8.38 -3.28 7.90
CA ARG A 49 -9.44 -3.65 8.86
C ARG A 49 -9.41 -5.10 9.29
N GLU A 50 -9.17 -6.01 8.36
CA GLU A 50 -9.33 -7.45 8.60
C GLU A 50 -8.05 -8.09 9.13
N VAL A 51 -6.89 -7.46 8.90
CA VAL A 51 -5.59 -8.00 9.30
C VAL A 51 -4.82 -7.04 10.20
N LEU A 52 -4.56 -5.81 9.76
CA LEU A 52 -3.64 -4.93 10.47
C LEU A 52 -4.22 -4.38 11.78
N ASP A 53 -5.49 -3.98 11.80
CA ASP A 53 -6.17 -3.50 13.00
C ASP A 53 -6.19 -4.59 14.09
N PRO A 54 -6.60 -5.85 13.82
CA PRO A 54 -6.50 -6.94 14.79
C PRO A 54 -5.08 -7.18 15.32
N LEU A 55 -4.05 -7.07 14.46
CA LEU A 55 -2.66 -7.20 14.89
C LEU A 55 -2.27 -6.07 15.84
N VAL A 56 -2.71 -4.83 15.57
CA VAL A 56 -2.47 -3.69 16.46
C VAL A 56 -3.19 -3.87 17.79
N GLU A 57 -4.43 -4.33 17.76
CA GLU A 57 -5.24 -4.55 18.96
C GLU A 57 -4.66 -5.67 19.85
N GLN A 58 -4.09 -6.70 19.24
CA GLN A 58 -3.53 -7.84 19.98
C GLN A 58 -2.08 -7.64 20.43
N PHE A 59 -1.24 -7.02 19.60
CA PHE A 59 0.21 -6.95 19.81
C PHE A 59 0.76 -5.53 20.01
N GLY A 60 -0.09 -4.52 19.90
CA GLY A 60 0.31 -3.11 19.93
C GLY A 60 0.76 -2.60 18.55
N ARG A 61 1.27 -1.37 18.51
CA ARG A 61 1.62 -0.68 17.27
C ARG A 61 2.59 -1.51 16.41
N VAL A 62 2.17 -1.83 15.18
CA VAL A 62 3.02 -2.47 14.18
C VAL A 62 3.68 -1.43 13.28
N THR A 63 4.87 -1.75 12.76
CA THR A 63 5.57 -0.93 11.76
C THR A 63 5.50 -1.63 10.42
N LEU A 64 4.82 -1.01 9.45
CA LEU A 64 4.84 -1.47 8.07
C LEU A 64 6.19 -1.13 7.45
N THR A 65 6.81 -2.09 6.77
CA THR A 65 8.04 -1.89 5.98
C THR A 65 7.83 -2.16 4.49
N TYR A 66 6.69 -2.76 4.15
CA TYR A 66 6.22 -3.01 2.79
C TYR A 66 4.71 -2.80 2.74
N GLY A 67 4.21 -2.38 1.59
CA GLY A 67 2.81 -2.05 1.37
C GLY A 67 2.54 -1.87 -0.12
N PHE A 68 1.74 -0.88 -0.48
CA PHE A 68 1.42 -0.63 -1.88
C PHE A 68 2.66 -0.15 -2.66
N ALA A 69 2.85 -0.69 -3.87
CA ALA A 69 3.88 -0.25 -4.80
C ALA A 69 3.24 0.05 -6.17
N SER A 70 3.17 1.34 -6.50
CA SER A 70 2.76 1.84 -7.81
C SER A 70 3.75 1.36 -8.88
N PRO A 71 3.37 1.40 -10.17
CA PRO A 71 4.30 1.12 -11.25
C PRO A 71 5.55 2.02 -11.23
N ALA A 72 5.47 3.23 -10.69
CA ALA A 72 6.65 4.10 -10.56
C ALA A 72 7.59 3.60 -9.45
N LEU A 73 7.05 3.20 -8.30
CA LEU A 73 7.84 2.65 -7.21
C LEU A 73 8.40 1.25 -7.54
N ALA A 74 7.61 0.40 -8.17
CA ALA A 74 8.03 -0.94 -8.58
C ALA A 74 9.25 -0.93 -9.51
N ARG A 75 9.35 0.06 -10.41
CA ARG A 75 10.51 0.20 -11.33
C ARG A 75 11.82 0.51 -10.63
N VAL A 76 11.79 1.11 -9.44
CA VAL A 76 13.00 1.43 -8.66
C VAL A 76 13.34 0.34 -7.63
N ILE A 77 12.41 -0.58 -7.37
CA ILE A 77 12.66 -1.76 -6.54
C ILE A 77 13.40 -2.79 -7.40
N GLY A 78 14.74 -2.76 -7.33
CA GLY A 78 15.58 -3.62 -8.16
C GLY A 78 15.66 -5.09 -7.71
N ARG A 79 15.41 -5.37 -6.42
CA ARG A 79 15.47 -6.71 -5.79
C ARG A 79 14.52 -6.77 -4.59
N GLY A 80 14.14 -7.98 -4.17
CA GLY A 80 13.32 -8.18 -2.96
C GLY A 80 11.81 -8.17 -3.19
N VAL A 81 11.37 -8.33 -4.45
CA VAL A 81 9.97 -8.54 -4.83
C VAL A 81 9.91 -9.84 -5.61
N ALA A 82 8.97 -10.70 -5.26
CA ALA A 82 8.69 -11.96 -5.93
C ALA A 82 7.23 -11.95 -6.39
N PRO A 83 6.90 -11.36 -7.55
CA PRO A 83 5.51 -11.09 -7.94
C PRO A 83 4.59 -12.32 -7.98
N GLN A 84 5.15 -13.51 -8.16
CA GLN A 84 4.42 -14.79 -8.18
C GLN A 84 4.10 -15.32 -6.77
N LEU A 85 4.83 -14.86 -5.75
CA LEU A 85 4.71 -15.29 -4.35
C LEU A 85 4.13 -14.19 -3.46
N ASP A 86 4.36 -12.93 -3.81
CA ASP A 86 3.95 -11.77 -3.03
C ASP A 86 2.42 -11.65 -3.05
N GLN A 87 1.82 -11.60 -1.86
CA GLN A 87 0.40 -11.29 -1.73
C GLN A 87 0.19 -9.80 -2.01
N HIS A 88 -0.24 -9.49 -3.22
CA HIS A 88 -0.56 -8.13 -3.63
C HIS A 88 -2.05 -7.83 -3.43
N ALA A 89 -2.35 -6.76 -2.69
CA ALA A 89 -3.70 -6.22 -2.53
C ALA A 89 -4.00 -5.08 -3.52
N GLY A 90 -3.12 -4.84 -4.51
CA GLY A 90 -3.31 -3.78 -5.50
C GLY A 90 -4.12 -4.24 -6.71
N HIS A 91 -5.16 -3.49 -7.08
CA HIS A 91 -5.97 -3.73 -8.29
C HIS A 91 -5.67 -2.69 -9.38
N GLU A 92 -4.39 -2.28 -9.49
CA GLU A 92 -3.94 -1.36 -10.53
C GLU A 92 -3.85 -2.09 -11.88
N ARG A 93 -4.54 -1.57 -12.89
CA ARG A 93 -4.58 -2.13 -14.24
C ARG A 93 -3.57 -1.45 -15.15
N ASN A 94 -2.95 -2.22 -16.03
CA ASN A 94 -2.11 -1.66 -17.09
C ASN A 94 -2.95 -1.46 -18.37
N ARG A 95 -2.32 -1.03 -19.49
CA ARG A 95 -3.05 -0.78 -20.75
C ARG A 95 -3.70 -2.03 -21.36
N ALA A 96 -3.26 -3.23 -20.97
CA ALA A 96 -3.79 -4.50 -21.45
C ALA A 96 -4.93 -5.05 -20.56
N GLY A 97 -5.30 -4.35 -19.49
CA GLY A 97 -6.22 -4.87 -18.46
C GLY A 97 -5.44 -5.46 -17.30
#